data_AF-A0A8I1AWH1-F1
#
_entry.id   AF-A0A8I1AWH1-F1
#
_cell.length_a   1.000
_cell.length_b   1.000
_cell.length_c   1.000
_cell.angle_alpha   90.00
_cell.angle_beta   90.00
_cell.angle_gamma   90.00
#
_symmetry.space_group_name_H-M   'P 1'
#
loop_
_entity.id
_entity.type
_entity.pdbx_description
1 polymer ?
#
loop_
_entity_poly.entity_id
_entity_poly.type
_entity_poly.pdbx_seq_one_letter_code
_entity_poly.pdbx_strand_id
1 'polypeptide(L)'
;IYSLAEMSEEDGYKVADLEVLYGEMDGYSAEARAGELLLGVGIPVEQHYGPMSEVAPGWKLRVLLAQALFSNPDILLLDEPTNNL
;
A
#
# COMPACT_ATOMS: atom_id res chain seq x y z
N ILE A 1 -4.22 -19.69 -0.61
CA ILE A 1 -3.17 -20.72 -0.59
C ILE A 1 -3.09 -21.35 0.80
N TYR A 2 -2.88 -20.56 1.87
CA TYR A 2 -3.00 -21.03 3.26
C TYR A 2 -4.36 -21.62 3.68
N SER A 3 -5.41 -21.41 2.87
CA SER A 3 -6.77 -21.89 3.10
C SER A 3 -7.09 -23.21 2.40
N LEU A 4 -6.12 -23.82 1.70
CA LEU A 4 -6.32 -25.13 1.06
C LEU A 4 -6.25 -26.23 2.13
N ALA A 5 -7.21 -27.16 2.12
CA ALA A 5 -7.30 -28.24 3.10
C ALA A 5 -6.13 -29.22 3.01
N GLU A 6 -5.54 -29.38 1.82
CA GLU A 6 -4.30 -30.10 1.58
C GLU A 6 -3.41 -29.25 0.66
N MET A 7 -2.13 -29.12 1.00
CA MET A 7 -1.14 -28.37 0.23
C MET A 7 -0.15 -29.37 -0.35
N SER A 8 0.00 -29.40 -1.68
CA SER A 8 0.99 -30.29 -2.31
C SER A 8 2.42 -29.81 -2.04
N GLU A 9 3.41 -30.66 -2.29
CA GLU A 9 4.82 -30.25 -2.15
C GLU A 9 5.16 -29.09 -3.11
N GLU A 10 4.60 -29.11 -4.33
CA GLU A 10 4.74 -28.04 -5.32
C GLU A 10 4.14 -26.71 -4.84
N ASP A 11 2.97 -26.76 -4.20
CA ASP A 11 2.33 -25.58 -3.59
C ASP A 11 3.18 -25.04 -2.43
N GLY A 12 3.80 -25.93 -1.66
CA GLY A 12 4.73 -25.57 -0.59
C GLY A 12 5.94 -24.79 -1.10
N TYR A 13 6.58 -25.25 -2.18
CA TYR A 13 7.68 -24.52 -2.81
C TYR A 13 7.24 -23.15 -3.32
N LYS A 14 6.07 -23.05 -3.98
CA LYS A 14 5.53 -21.76 -4.45
C LYS A 14 5.26 -20.79 -3.31
N VAL A 15 4.73 -21.25 -2.17
CA VAL A 15 4.51 -20.40 -0.99
C VAL A 15 5.84 -19.90 -0.44
N ALA A 16 6.85 -20.76 -0.34
CA ALA A 16 8.17 -20.37 0.16
C ALA A 16 8.78 -19.26 -0.71
N ASP A 17 8.73 -19.41 -2.03
CA ASP A 17 9.22 -18.39 -2.97
C ASP A 17 8.46 -17.05 -2.81
N LEU A 18 7.14 -17.11 -2.64
CA LEU A 18 6.31 -15.91 -2.44
C LEU A 18 6.57 -15.24 -1.08
N GLU A 19 6.78 -16.00 -0.01
CA GLU A 19 7.11 -15.45 1.31
C GLU A 19 8.48 -14.76 1.31
N VAL A 20 9.46 -15.33 0.60
CA VAL A 20 10.77 -14.69 0.41
C VAL A 20 10.60 -13.37 -0.32
N LEU A 21 9.91 -13.36 -1.47
CA LEU A 21 9.65 -12.15 -2.24
C LEU A 21 8.88 -11.10 -1.42
N TYR A 22 7.87 -11.55 -0.65
CA TYR A 22 7.10 -10.65 0.21
C TYR A 22 7.97 -10.02 1.29
N GLY A 23 8.87 -10.80 1.91
CA GLY A 23 9.85 -10.29 2.88
C GLY A 23 10.84 -9.31 2.26
N GLU A 24 11.39 -9.60 1.07
CA GLU A 24 12.30 -8.72 0.33
C GLU A 24 11.65 -7.39 -0.06
N MET A 25 10.33 -7.37 -0.25
CA MET A 25 9.54 -6.17 -0.52
C MET A 25 9.08 -5.45 0.76
N ASP A 26 9.64 -5.80 1.92
CA ASP A 26 9.24 -5.30 3.25
C ASP A 26 7.74 -5.50 3.55
N GLY A 27 7.13 -6.54 2.98
CA GLY A 27 5.69 -6.80 3.00
C GLY A 27 5.10 -6.83 4.41
N TYR A 28 5.81 -7.42 5.38
CA TYR A 28 5.35 -7.47 6.78
C TYR A 28 5.22 -6.10 7.45
N SER A 29 5.87 -5.07 6.91
CA SER A 29 5.77 -3.68 7.39
C SER A 29 4.87 -2.81 6.51
N ALA A 30 4.37 -3.35 5.39
CA ALA A 30 3.64 -2.60 4.37
C ALA A 30 2.45 -1.83 4.95
N GLU A 31 1.63 -2.47 5.79
CA GLU A 31 0.45 -1.82 6.36
C GLU A 31 0.81 -0.66 7.29
N ALA A 32 1.83 -0.83 8.15
CA ALA A 32 2.30 0.23 9.04
C ALA A 32 2.84 1.43 8.24
N ARG A 33 3.67 1.19 7.22
CA ARG A 33 4.21 2.25 6.34
C ARG A 33 3.11 2.98 5.57
N ALA A 34 2.12 2.25 5.06
CA ALA A 34 0.99 2.85 4.37
C ALA A 34 0.19 3.76 5.30
N GLY A 35 -0.06 3.32 6.53
CA GLY A 35 -0.72 4.12 7.57
C GLY A 35 0.05 5.39 7.93
N GLU A 36 1.37 5.29 8.10
CA GLU A 36 2.26 6.43 8.37
C GLU A 36 2.23 7.46 7.23
N LEU A 37 2.29 7.02 5.97
CA LEU A 37 2.21 7.91 4.81
C LEU A 37 0.85 8.62 4.72
N LEU A 38 -0.25 7.88 4.92
CA LEU A 38 -1.60 8.43 4.91
C LEU A 38 -1.80 9.47 6.00
N LEU A 39 -1.30 9.21 7.22
CA LEU A 39 -1.29 10.19 8.30
C LEU A 39 -0.43 11.41 7.96
N GLY A 40 0.74 11.21 7.35
CA GLY A 40 1.65 12.27 6.93
C GLY A 40 1.03 13.25 5.92
N VAL A 41 0.11 12.76 5.07
CA VAL A 41 -0.65 13.60 4.14
C VAL A 41 -2.02 14.05 4.71
N GLY A 42 -2.32 13.73 5.97
CA GLY A 42 -3.50 14.21 6.70
C GLY A 42 -4.77 13.38 6.51
N ILE A 43 -4.68 12.12 6.06
CA ILE A 43 -5.81 11.19 6.04
C ILE A 43 -5.88 10.46 7.39
N PRO A 44 -6.99 10.60 8.15
CA PRO A 44 -7.08 10.06 9.49
C PRO A 44 -7.35 8.54 9.47
N VAL A 45 -6.99 7.85 10.57
CA VAL A 45 -7.00 6.38 10.67
C VAL A 45 -8.38 5.78 10.36
N GLU A 46 -9.44 6.44 10.79
CA GLU A 46 -10.82 6.01 10.53
C GLU A 46 -11.19 5.94 9.05
N GLN A 47 -10.41 6.58 8.16
CA GLN A 47 -10.60 6.56 6.70
C GLN A 47 -9.64 5.60 5.98
N HIS A 48 -8.69 4.95 6.66
CA HIS A 48 -7.65 4.13 6.01
C HIS A 48 -8.20 2.88 5.30
N TYR A 49 -9.29 2.32 5.80
CA TYR A 49 -9.86 1.06 5.31
C TYR A 49 -11.16 1.24 4.51
N GLY A 50 -11.60 2.49 4.33
CA GLY A 50 -12.80 2.83 3.57
C GLY A 50 -12.55 2.87 2.05
N PRO A 51 -13.60 2.81 1.22
CA PRO A 51 -13.46 2.95 -0.21
C PRO A 51 -13.09 4.40 -0.59
N MET A 52 -12.31 4.55 -1.67
CA MET A 52 -11.92 5.86 -2.21
C MET A 52 -13.10 6.75 -2.62
N SER A 53 -14.31 6.18 -2.80
CA SER A 53 -15.54 6.93 -3.02
C SER A 53 -15.98 7.77 -1.82
N GLU A 54 -15.61 7.37 -0.61
CA GLU A 54 -15.95 8.07 0.64
C GLU A 54 -14.94 9.16 1.01
N VAL A 55 -13.77 9.19 0.35
CA VAL A 55 -12.77 10.25 0.50
C VAL A 55 -13.24 11.51 -0.23
N ALA A 56 -13.25 12.65 0.46
CA ALA A 56 -13.64 13.94 -0.12
C ALA A 56 -12.79 14.24 -1.38
N PRO A 57 -13.38 14.79 -2.46
CA PRO A 57 -12.67 15.01 -3.73
C PRO A 57 -11.31 15.72 -3.59
N GLY A 58 -11.21 16.76 -2.75
CA GLY A 58 -9.96 17.48 -2.53
C GLY A 58 -8.87 16.68 -1.82
N TRP A 59 -9.21 15.58 -1.15
CA TRP A 59 -8.27 14.74 -0.40
C TRP A 59 -7.81 13.53 -1.21
N LYS A 60 -8.47 13.24 -2.33
CA LYS A 60 -8.11 12.11 -3.20
C LYS A 60 -6.70 12.22 -3.76
N LEU A 61 -6.25 13.43 -4.10
CA LEU A 61 -4.88 13.67 -4.56
C LEU A 61 -3.85 13.30 -3.48
N ARG A 62 -4.17 13.51 -2.21
CA ARG A 62 -3.29 13.18 -1.08
C ARG A 62 -3.13 11.67 -0.93
N VAL A 63 -4.22 10.91 -1.08
CA VAL A 63 -4.17 9.43 -1.11
C VAL A 63 -3.30 8.94 -2.27
N LEU A 64 -3.43 9.53 -3.47
CA LEU A 64 -2.60 9.18 -4.63
C LEU A 64 -1.12 9.55 -4.43
N LEU A 65 -0.84 10.67 -3.75
CA LEU A 65 0.52 11.06 -3.37
C LEU A 65 1.12 10.04 -2.39
N ALA A 66 0.38 9.65 -1.35
CA ALA A 66 0.82 8.60 -0.42
C ALA A 66 1.08 7.27 -1.14
N GLN A 67 0.22 6.90 -2.10
CA GLN A 67 0.41 5.71 -2.94
C GLN A 67 1.70 5.79 -3.78
N ALA A 68 1.98 6.94 -4.39
CA ALA A 68 3.19 7.14 -5.18
C ALA A 68 4.47 7.11 -4.32
N LEU A 69 4.40 7.63 -3.08
CA LEU A 69 5.51 7.59 -2.13
C LEU A 69 5.74 6.19 -1.54
N PHE A 70 4.69 5.37 -1.45
CA PHE A 70 4.77 4.02 -0.88
C PHE A 70 5.74 3.10 -1.62
N SER A 71 5.89 3.27 -2.94
CA SER A 71 6.86 2.51 -3.74
C SER A 71 8.32 2.97 -3.55
N ASN A 72 8.56 3.97 -2.69
CA ASN A 72 9.86 4.58 -2.43
C ASN A 72 10.64 4.90 -3.73
N PRO A 73 10.07 5.71 -4.64
CA PRO A 73 10.67 5.97 -5.94
C PRO A 73 11.91 6.87 -5.84
N ASP A 74 12.93 6.61 -6.66
CA ASP A 74 14.09 7.51 -6.80
C ASP A 74 13.72 8.87 -7.43
N ILE A 75 12.75 8.84 -8.34
CA ILE A 75 12.27 10.02 -9.07
C ILE A 75 10.74 10.00 -9.06
N LEU A 76 10.15 11.11 -8.61
CA LEU A 76 8.72 11.34 -8.64
C LEU A 76 8.41 12.55 -9.53
N LEU A 77 7.59 12.33 -10.57
CA LEU A 77 7.10 13.40 -11.45
C LEU A 77 5.68 13.74 -11.05
N LEU A 78 5.46 15.01 -10.72
CA LEU A 78 4.16 15.54 -10.33
C LEU A 78 3.81 16.68 -11.27
N ASP A 79 2.61 16.64 -11.85
CA ASP A 79 2.06 17.75 -12.61
C ASP A 79 1.12 18.55 -11.70
N GLU A 80 1.45 19.81 -11.45
CA GLU A 80 0.68 20.74 -10.61
C GLU A 80 0.23 20.17 -9.23
N PRO A 81 1.14 19.62 -8.40
CA PRO A 81 0.76 18.89 -7.18
C PRO A 81 0.08 19.74 -6.12
N THR A 82 0.21 21.06 -6.18
CA THR A 82 -0.31 22.00 -5.17
C THR A 82 -1.71 22.51 -5.48
N ASN A 83 -2.28 22.26 -6.66
CA ASN A 83 -3.53 22.89 -7.09
C ASN A 83 -4.77 22.44 -6.29
N ASN A 84 -4.64 21.44 -5.42
CA ASN A 84 -5.71 20.93 -4.55
C ASN A 84 -5.19 20.50 -3.16
N LEU A 85 -4.01 20.99 -2.73
CA LEU A 85 -3.44 20.69 -1.41
C LEU A 85 -3.95 21.65 -0.33
#